data_AF-A0A0U5GMV6-F1
#
_entry.id   AF-A0A0U5GMV6-F1
#
_cell.length_a   1.000
_cell.length_b   1.000
_cell.length_c   1.000
_cell.angle_alpha   90.00
_cell.angle_beta   90.00
_cell.angle_gamma   90.00
#
_symmetry.space_group_name_H-M   'P 1'
#
loop_
_entity.id
_entity.type
_entity.pdbx_description
1 polymer ?
#
loop_
_entity_poly.entity_id
_entity_poly.type
_entity_poly.pdbx_seq_one_letter_code
_entity_poly.pdbx_strand_id
1 'polypeptide(L)'
;MKTLILIATAMLMAGKVSAALDAVPAMKCGAFSVSPGANGTVRINGVKPKVQKVTFLQQKGDYQRVKIHWVVAATKFSGNYAMDYVNADDKPTMHVEIMRTQQSQIRISGDYDCQPQ
;
A
#
# COMPACT_ATOMS: atom_id res chain seq x y z
N MET A 1 -49.96 28.14 -39.82
CA MET A 1 -48.79 29.03 -39.65
C MET A 1 -48.23 28.81 -38.24
N LYS A 2 -46.93 28.47 -38.15
CA LYS A 2 -45.98 28.80 -37.06
C LYS A 2 -46.32 28.31 -35.63
N THR A 3 -45.52 27.54 -34.89
CA THR A 3 -44.14 27.04 -35.04
C THR A 3 -43.98 25.90 -34.02
N LEU A 4 -43.39 24.77 -34.41
CA LEU A 4 -42.91 23.72 -33.50
C LEU A 4 -41.72 24.25 -32.68
N ILE A 5 -41.75 24.08 -31.36
CA ILE A 5 -40.55 24.22 -30.52
C ILE A 5 -40.21 22.83 -29.98
N LEU A 6 -39.27 22.16 -30.66
CA LEU A 6 -38.55 21.01 -30.14
C LEU A 6 -37.55 21.50 -29.08
N ILE A 7 -37.84 21.23 -27.82
CA ILE A 7 -36.86 21.41 -26.74
C ILE A 7 -35.95 20.18 -26.77
N ALA A 8 -34.77 20.34 -27.36
CA ALA A 8 -33.72 19.34 -27.30
C ALA A 8 -33.15 19.30 -25.87
N THR A 9 -33.55 18.28 -25.11
CA THR A 9 -32.98 17.99 -23.79
C THR A 9 -31.57 17.47 -23.98
N ALA A 10 -30.58 18.36 -23.90
CA ALA A 10 -29.17 17.98 -23.83
C ALA A 10 -28.94 17.23 -22.50
N MET A 11 -28.91 15.91 -22.57
CA MET A 11 -28.52 15.04 -21.46
C MET A 11 -27.03 15.29 -21.17
N LEU A 12 -26.75 16.15 -20.20
CA LEU A 12 -25.40 16.35 -19.68
C LEU A 12 -24.90 15.01 -19.13
N MET A 13 -23.96 14.39 -19.85
CA MET A 13 -23.11 13.32 -19.34
C MET A 13 -22.25 13.91 -18.23
N ALA A 14 -22.75 13.91 -16.99
CA ALA A 14 -21.95 14.15 -15.81
C ALA A 14 -21.01 12.95 -15.62
N GLY A 15 -19.87 12.99 -16.31
CA GLY A 15 -18.78 12.05 -16.08
C GLY A 15 -18.33 12.17 -14.64
N LYS A 16 -18.59 11.13 -13.84
CA LYS A 16 -18.02 10.98 -12.50
C LYS A 16 -16.53 10.71 -12.66
N VAL A 17 -15.72 11.77 -12.69
CA VAL A 17 -14.27 11.66 -12.51
C VAL A 17 -14.05 11.38 -11.04
N SER A 18 -14.04 10.09 -10.68
CA SER A 18 -13.50 9.65 -9.39
C SER A 18 -11.98 9.75 -9.47
N ALA A 19 -11.44 10.93 -9.16
CA ALA A 19 -10.02 11.04 -8.86
C ALA A 19 -9.76 10.20 -7.61
N ALA A 20 -9.11 9.04 -7.78
CA ALA A 20 -8.54 8.35 -6.65
C ALA A 20 -7.48 9.29 -6.05
N LEU A 21 -7.74 9.86 -4.87
CA LEU A 21 -6.70 10.51 -4.10
C LEU A 21 -5.72 9.41 -3.69
N ASP A 22 -4.64 9.27 -4.44
CA ASP A 22 -3.51 8.45 -4.01
C ASP A 22 -2.96 9.10 -2.74
N ALA A 23 -3.13 8.40 -1.61
CA ALA A 23 -2.59 8.86 -0.34
C ALA A 23 -1.09 9.09 -0.50
N VAL A 24 -0.63 10.31 -0.13
CA VAL A 24 0.79 10.65 -0.15
C VAL A 24 1.54 9.60 0.66
N PRO A 25 2.54 8.91 0.08
CA PRO A 25 3.31 7.94 0.82
C PRO A 25 3.99 8.65 1.98
N ALA A 26 3.86 8.10 3.18
CA ALA A 26 4.53 8.62 4.37
C ALA A 26 5.99 8.18 4.42
N MET A 27 6.31 7.07 3.74
CA MET A 27 7.63 6.47 3.75
C MET A 27 7.89 5.71 2.44
N LYS A 28 9.14 5.64 2.02
CA LYS A 28 9.61 4.76 0.95
C LYS A 28 10.74 3.86 1.44
N CYS A 29 10.67 2.60 1.06
CA CYS A 29 11.66 1.57 1.31
C CYS A 29 12.03 0.97 -0.06
N GLY A 30 13.12 1.43 -0.67
CA GLY A 30 13.46 1.08 -2.05
C GLY A 30 12.29 1.32 -3.04
N ALA A 31 11.84 0.26 -3.71
CA ALA A 31 10.73 0.31 -4.68
C ALA A 31 9.32 0.25 -4.06
N PHE A 32 9.22 0.26 -2.73
CA PHE A 32 7.97 0.12 -1.99
C PHE A 32 7.62 1.43 -1.28
N SER A 33 6.45 1.98 -1.59
CA SER A 33 5.88 3.11 -0.88
C SER A 33 4.91 2.61 0.19
N VAL A 34 5.02 3.17 1.39
CA VAL A 34 4.13 2.92 2.52
C VAL A 34 3.30 4.17 2.73
N SER A 35 1.98 4.07 2.56
CA SER A 35 1.06 5.18 2.77
C SER A 35 -0.02 4.82 3.78
N PRO A 36 -0.58 5.82 4.49
CA PRO A 36 -1.70 5.58 5.39
C PRO A 36 -2.92 5.09 4.60
N GLY A 37 -3.60 4.09 5.14
CA GLY A 37 -4.91 3.63 4.69
C GLY A 37 -6.02 4.03 5.67
N ALA A 38 -7.25 3.64 5.37
CA ALA A 38 -8.38 3.85 6.27
C ALA A 38 -8.26 2.98 7.54
N ASN A 39 -8.78 3.48 8.66
CA ASN A 39 -8.96 2.75 9.92
C ASN A 39 -7.67 2.10 10.47
N GLY A 40 -6.54 2.80 10.41
CA GLY A 40 -5.26 2.32 10.95
C GLY A 40 -4.60 1.21 10.14
N THR A 41 -5.08 0.95 8.91
CA THR A 41 -4.38 0.08 7.95
C THR A 41 -3.37 0.89 7.15
N VAL A 42 -2.39 0.22 6.55
CA VAL A 42 -1.46 0.84 5.59
C VAL A 42 -1.79 0.41 4.17
N ARG A 43 -1.23 1.11 3.19
CA ARG A 43 -1.13 0.67 1.81
C ARG A 43 0.34 0.52 1.45
N ILE A 44 0.71 -0.61 0.85
CA ILE A 44 2.02 -0.83 0.26
C ILE A 44 1.88 -0.76 -1.25
N ASN A 45 2.49 0.23 -1.89
CA ASN A 45 2.28 0.54 -3.31
C ASN A 45 0.77 0.65 -3.65
N GLY A 46 -0.03 1.29 -2.79
CA GLY A 46 -1.48 1.40 -2.94
C GLY A 46 -2.29 0.15 -2.56
N VAL A 47 -1.64 -1.00 -2.37
CA VAL A 47 -2.29 -2.29 -2.06
C VAL A 47 -2.47 -2.45 -0.56
N LYS A 48 -3.68 -2.83 -0.12
CA LYS A 48 -3.95 -3.17 1.28
C LYS A 48 -3.32 -4.53 1.62
N PRO A 49 -2.52 -4.65 2.70
CA PRO A 49 -2.03 -5.95 3.16
C PRO A 49 -3.16 -6.93 3.49
N LYS A 50 -2.96 -8.20 3.15
CA LYS A 50 -3.81 -9.34 3.56
C LYS A 50 -3.59 -9.69 5.03
N VAL A 51 -2.36 -9.57 5.49
CA VAL A 51 -1.94 -9.79 6.87
C VAL A 51 -1.21 -8.55 7.35
N GLN A 52 -1.48 -8.14 8.59
CA GLN A 52 -0.72 -7.13 9.31
C GLN A 52 -0.56 -7.59 10.75
N LYS A 53 0.69 -7.85 11.17
CA LYS A 53 1.02 -8.20 12.56
C LYS A 53 1.98 -7.17 13.12
N VAL A 54 1.51 -6.41 14.12
CA VAL A 54 2.29 -5.38 14.80
C VAL A 54 2.88 -5.97 16.08
N THR A 55 4.18 -5.80 16.28
CA THR A 55 4.91 -6.19 17.48
C THR A 55 5.67 -4.98 18.00
N PHE A 56 5.27 -4.45 19.14
CA PHE A 56 6.03 -3.39 19.81
C PHE A 56 7.25 -4.01 20.50
N LEU A 57 8.43 -3.43 20.26
CA LEU A 57 9.71 -3.97 20.76
C LEU A 57 9.98 -3.58 22.21
N GLN A 58 9.36 -2.51 22.68
CA GLN A 58 9.44 -2.05 24.06
C GLN A 58 8.04 -1.85 24.63
N GLN A 59 7.49 -0.64 24.53
CA GLN A 59 6.19 -0.29 25.09
C GLN A 59 5.07 -0.42 24.05
N LYS A 60 3.90 -0.90 24.48
CA LYS A 60 2.74 -0.97 23.58
C LYS A 60 2.39 0.44 23.08
N GLY A 61 2.27 0.59 21.75
CA GLY A 61 1.99 1.87 21.11
C GLY A 61 3.24 2.65 20.69
N ASP A 62 4.44 2.17 21.01
CA ASP A 62 5.69 2.79 20.61
C ASP A 62 6.05 2.45 19.15
N TYR A 63 5.58 3.28 18.21
CA TYR A 63 5.88 3.12 16.78
C TYR A 63 7.31 3.53 16.40
N GLN A 64 8.09 4.07 17.34
CA GLN A 64 9.52 4.29 17.13
C GLN A 64 10.36 3.04 17.35
N ARG A 65 9.78 2.06 18.05
CA ARG A 65 10.39 0.75 18.31
C ARG A 65 9.38 -0.35 18.04
N VAL A 66 9.15 -0.60 16.76
CA VAL A 66 8.09 -1.51 16.30
C VAL A 66 8.61 -2.42 15.18
N LYS A 67 8.11 -3.65 15.17
CA LYS A 67 8.18 -4.55 14.03
C LYS A 67 6.78 -4.74 13.46
N ILE A 68 6.64 -4.62 12.15
CA ILE A 68 5.38 -4.86 11.46
C ILE A 68 5.61 -5.85 10.34
N HIS A 69 4.92 -6.98 10.41
CA HIS A 69 4.90 -7.97 9.35
C HIS A 69 3.68 -7.75 8.47
N TRP A 70 3.89 -7.63 7.16
CA TRP A 70 2.84 -7.57 6.16
C TRP A 70 2.93 -8.71 5.15
N VAL A 71 1.76 -9.19 4.74
CA VAL A 71 1.64 -10.00 3.51
C VAL A 71 0.84 -9.20 2.48
N VAL A 72 1.45 -8.94 1.33
CA VAL A 72 0.88 -8.04 0.32
C VAL A 72 0.84 -8.76 -1.03
N ALA A 73 -0.27 -8.67 -1.75
CA ALA A 73 -0.34 -9.20 -3.10
C ALA A 73 0.63 -8.45 -4.02
N ALA A 74 1.40 -9.19 -4.81
CA ALA A 74 2.24 -8.57 -5.84
C ALA A 74 1.37 -8.10 -7.00
N THR A 75 1.73 -6.96 -7.61
CA THR A 75 1.01 -6.39 -8.77
C THR A 75 1.70 -6.69 -10.10
N LYS A 76 2.98 -7.07 -10.06
CA LYS A 76 3.79 -7.36 -11.26
C LYS A 76 3.92 -8.86 -11.56
N PHE A 77 3.52 -9.72 -10.64
CA PHE A 77 3.54 -11.17 -10.79
C PHE A 77 2.45 -11.82 -9.92
N SER A 78 2.11 -13.07 -10.20
CA SER A 78 1.19 -13.84 -9.36
C SER A 78 1.87 -14.31 -8.08
N GLY A 79 1.37 -13.87 -6.93
CA GLY A 79 1.92 -14.25 -5.62
C GLY A 79 1.77 -13.16 -4.59
N ASN A 80 2.52 -13.30 -3.49
CA ASN A 80 2.56 -12.31 -2.43
C ASN A 80 4.02 -12.02 -2.05
N TYR A 81 4.22 -10.82 -1.52
CA TYR A 81 5.40 -10.49 -0.73
C TYR A 81 5.11 -10.74 0.74
N ALA A 82 6.09 -11.31 1.44
CA ALA A 82 6.23 -11.21 2.89
C ALA A 82 7.18 -10.04 3.18
N MET A 83 6.75 -9.10 4.00
CA MET A 83 7.48 -7.87 4.29
C MET A 83 7.64 -7.70 5.79
N ASP A 84 8.87 -7.61 6.26
CA ASP A 84 9.19 -7.38 7.66
C ASP A 84 9.79 -5.98 7.81
N TYR A 85 8.95 -5.05 8.26
CA TYR A 85 9.35 -3.70 8.61
C TYR A 85 9.83 -3.64 10.05
N VAL A 86 10.92 -2.95 10.30
CA VAL A 86 11.46 -2.69 11.63
C VAL A 86 11.77 -1.20 11.74
N ASN A 87 11.17 -0.51 12.70
CA ASN A 87 11.66 0.78 13.18
C ASN A 87 12.36 0.57 14.52
N ALA A 88 13.63 0.92 14.59
CA ALA A 88 14.44 0.87 15.80
C ALA A 88 15.15 2.21 15.97
N ASP A 89 14.44 3.15 16.60
CA ASP A 89 14.92 4.51 16.88
C ASP A 89 15.19 5.32 15.59
N ASP A 90 14.13 5.53 14.80
CA ASP A 90 14.10 6.36 13.58
C ASP A 90 15.02 5.89 12.44
N LYS A 91 15.49 4.64 12.49
CA LYS A 91 16.22 3.97 11.40
C LYS A 91 15.39 2.83 10.83
N PRO A 92 14.29 3.13 10.12
CA PRO A 92 13.42 2.10 9.61
C PRO A 92 14.08 1.31 8.48
N THR A 93 13.94 -0.01 8.51
CA THR A 93 14.34 -0.93 7.44
C THR A 93 13.20 -1.87 7.11
N MET A 94 13.22 -2.41 5.89
CA MET A 94 12.24 -3.40 5.44
C MET A 94 12.90 -4.53 4.68
N HIS A 95 12.77 -5.74 5.21
CA HIS A 95 13.07 -6.97 4.48
C HIS A 95 11.85 -7.37 3.65
N VAL A 96 12.05 -7.74 2.39
CA VAL A 96 10.99 -8.21 1.50
C VAL A 96 11.39 -9.52 0.85
N GLU A 97 10.58 -10.57 1.03
CA GLU A 97 10.74 -11.87 0.37
C GLU A 97 9.52 -12.15 -0.53
N ILE A 98 9.75 -12.69 -1.73
CA ILE A 98 8.68 -13.29 -2.54
C ILE A 98 8.26 -14.59 -1.86
N MET A 99 6.99 -14.68 -1.42
CA MET A 99 6.49 -15.86 -0.73
C MET A 99 6.53 -17.08 -1.64
N ARG A 100 7.26 -18.10 -1.20
CA ARG A 100 7.36 -19.39 -1.88
C ARG A 100 6.15 -20.25 -1.55
N THR A 101 5.66 -20.99 -2.54
CA THR A 101 4.62 -22.00 -2.34
C THR A 101 5.20 -23.39 -2.05
N GLN A 102 6.49 -23.59 -2.32
CA GLN A 102 7.20 -24.85 -2.11
C GLN A 102 8.64 -24.59 -1.65
N GLN A 103 9.20 -25.47 -0.83
CA GLN A 103 10.54 -25.30 -0.26
C GLN A 103 11.66 -25.37 -1.30
N SER A 104 11.43 -26.05 -2.42
CA SER A 104 12.35 -26.19 -3.55
C SER A 104 12.49 -24.93 -4.40
N GLN A 105 11.56 -23.97 -4.28
CA GLN A 105 11.65 -22.71 -5.03
C GLN A 105 12.83 -21.88 -4.54
N ILE A 106 13.50 -21.21 -5.47
CA ILE A 106 14.56 -20.25 -5.15
C ILE A 106 14.00 -19.15 -4.24
N ARG A 107 14.77 -18.76 -3.24
CA ARG A 107 14.44 -17.62 -2.39
C ARG A 107 14.91 -16.35 -3.09
N ILE A 108 13.98 -15.41 -3.30
CA ILE A 108 14.27 -14.08 -3.83
C ILE A 108 13.82 -13.08 -2.77
N SER A 109 14.76 -12.31 -2.25
CA SER A 109 14.51 -11.31 -1.22
C SER A 109 15.42 -10.09 -1.39
N GLY A 110 15.07 -9.00 -0.72
CA GLY A 110 15.89 -7.79 -0.63
C GLY A 110 15.66 -7.06 0.69
N ASP A 111 16.70 -6.37 1.15
CA ASP A 111 16.68 -5.51 2.33
C ASP A 111 16.77 -4.06 1.88
N TYR A 112 15.94 -3.21 2.47
CA TYR A 112 15.82 -1.81 2.08
C TYR A 112 15.86 -0.91 3.30
N ASP A 113 16.71 0.12 3.23
CA ASP A 113 16.58 1.27 4.10
C ASP A 113 15.31 2.04 3.73
N CYS A 114 14.60 2.51 4.74
CA CYS A 114 13.40 3.29 4.58
C CYS A 114 13.66 4.77 4.90
N GLN A 115 13.01 5.65 4.15
CA GLN A 115 13.11 7.09 4.31
C GLN A 115 11.71 7.72 4.32
N PRO A 116 11.46 8.73 5.17
CA PRO A 116 10.27 9.56 5.05
C PRO A 116 10.16 10.17 3.64
N GLN A 117 8.95 10.51 3.23
CA GLN A 117 8.67 11.21 1.98
C GLN A 117 8.05 12.57 2.23
#